data_AF-A0A345QIV0-F1
#
_entry.id   AF-A0A345QIV0-F1
#
_cell.length_a   1.000
_cell.length_b   1.000
_cell.length_c   1.000
_cell.angle_alpha   90.00
_cell.angle_beta   90.00
_cell.angle_gamma   90.00
#
_symmetry.space_group_name_H-M   'P 1'
#
loop_
_entity.id
_entity.type
_entity.pdbx_description
1 polymer ?
#
loop_
_entity_poly.entity_id
_entity_poly.type
_entity_poly.pdbx_seq_one_letter_code
_entity_poly.pdbx_strand_id
1 'polypeptide(L)'
;MSAVTIVLALSSMLLFLALVFEDLGEIADADWSNLPIGLIVRYLIAMGLGGALAGHILSGLFGRTGFLGWLLAIFGGVVTATFAGMVGSAIGLAPDLFLDGFQTRDFVAIGAGALVFPLALIGWPVLLPIWTALVSTAHILARRRR
;
A
#
# COMPACT_ATOMS: atom_id res chain seq x y z
N MET A 1 16.70 -6.42 5.73
CA MET A 1 15.28 -6.50 5.32
C MET A 1 14.98 -7.87 4.75
N SER A 2 13.81 -8.46 5.07
CA SER A 2 13.40 -9.74 4.49
C SER A 2 12.87 -9.54 3.06
N ALA A 3 12.88 -10.58 2.23
CA ALA A 3 12.29 -10.51 0.89
C ALA A 3 10.79 -10.14 0.94
N VAL A 4 10.08 -10.60 1.98
CA VAL A 4 8.68 -10.28 2.26
C VAL A 4 8.48 -8.78 2.43
N THR A 5 9.34 -8.13 3.24
CA THR A 5 9.30 -6.68 3.46
C THR A 5 9.40 -5.90 2.15
N ILE A 6 10.32 -6.28 1.26
CA ILE A 6 10.53 -5.58 -0.01
C ILE A 6 9.31 -5.76 -0.93
N VAL A 7 8.83 -7.00 -1.07
CA VAL A 7 7.68 -7.29 -1.95
C VAL A 7 6.42 -6.58 -1.47
N LEU A 8 6.19 -6.52 -0.16
CA LEU A 8 5.02 -5.84 0.40
C LEU A 8 5.13 -4.32 0.34
N ALA A 9 6.34 -3.76 0.46
CA ALA A 9 6.59 -2.34 0.19
C ALA A 9 6.23 -1.98 -1.26
N LEU A 10 6.73 -2.75 -2.23
CA LEU A 10 6.45 -2.54 -3.65
C LEU A 10 4.96 -2.73 -3.97
N SER A 11 4.32 -3.74 -3.35
CA SER A 11 2.88 -3.95 -3.49
C SER A 11 2.08 -2.75 -2.99
N SER A 12 2.50 -2.13 -1.90
CA SER A 12 1.80 -0.97 -1.32
C SER A 12 1.97 0.28 -2.20
N MET A 13 3.19 0.49 -2.72
CA MET A 13 3.47 1.54 -3.71
C MET A 13 2.62 1.37 -4.98
N LEU A 14 2.52 0.13 -5.49
CA LEU A 14 1.74 -0.17 -6.68
C LEU A 14 0.26 0.15 -6.52
N LEU A 15 -0.34 -0.26 -5.39
CA LEU A 15 -1.75 0.02 -5.09
C LEU A 15 -2.02 1.52 -5.03
N PHE A 16 -1.12 2.29 -4.41
CA PHE A 16 -1.22 3.75 -4.38
C PHE A 16 -1.10 4.36 -5.78
N LEU A 17 -0.14 3.92 -6.60
CA LEU A 17 0.00 4.42 -7.97
C LEU A 17 -1.27 4.18 -8.80
N ALA A 18 -1.89 3.01 -8.65
CA ALA A 18 -3.11 2.72 -9.39
C ALA A 18 -4.25 3.68 -9.04
N LEU A 19 -4.42 4.04 -7.76
CA LEU A 19 -5.39 5.06 -7.35
C LEU A 19 -5.05 6.43 -7.94
N VAL A 20 -3.78 6.82 -7.90
CA VAL A 20 -3.35 8.08 -8.52
C VAL A 20 -3.67 8.07 -10.02
N PHE A 21 -3.39 6.98 -10.74
CA PHE A 21 -3.69 6.90 -12.17
C PHE A 21 -5.18 6.79 -12.49
N GLU A 22 -6.00 6.22 -11.59
CA GLU A 22 -7.46 6.25 -11.69
C GLU A 22 -7.96 7.68 -11.60
N ASP A 23 -7.62 8.39 -10.52
CA ASP A 23 -8.00 9.79 -10.30
C ASP A 23 -7.51 10.69 -11.44
N LEU A 24 -6.29 10.47 -11.95
CA LEU A 24 -5.74 11.23 -13.08
C LEU A 24 -6.36 10.84 -14.43
N GLY A 25 -6.73 9.57 -14.61
CA GLY A 25 -7.36 9.07 -15.83
C GLY A 25 -8.77 9.60 -16.02
N GLU A 26 -9.49 9.86 -14.93
CA GLU A 26 -10.75 10.59 -14.96
C GLU A 26 -10.55 12.07 -15.37
N ILE A 27 -9.36 12.62 -15.14
CA ILE A 27 -8.96 13.96 -15.56
C ILE A 27 -8.12 13.88 -16.85
N ALA A 28 -8.54 13.09 -17.84
CA ALA A 28 -7.80 12.84 -19.09
C ALA A 28 -7.37 14.10 -19.89
N ASP A 29 -7.92 15.27 -19.57
CA ASP A 29 -7.56 16.58 -20.12
C ASP A 29 -6.64 17.41 -19.20
N ALA A 30 -6.13 16.85 -18.10
CA ALA A 30 -5.25 17.53 -17.16
C ALA A 30 -3.90 17.84 -17.79
N ASP A 31 -3.50 19.11 -17.70
CA ASP A 31 -2.14 19.52 -17.96
C ASP A 31 -1.21 18.88 -16.90
N TRP A 32 -0.39 17.92 -17.35
CA TRP A 32 0.58 17.19 -16.53
C TRP A 32 1.55 18.12 -15.78
N SER A 33 1.74 19.35 -16.25
CA SER A 33 2.59 20.35 -15.59
C SER A 33 2.00 20.87 -14.27
N ASN A 34 0.70 20.74 -14.05
CA ASN A 34 0.01 21.18 -12.83
C ASN A 34 -0.16 20.07 -11.78
N LEU A 35 0.35 18.87 -12.04
CA LEU A 35 0.25 17.78 -11.07
C LEU A 35 1.14 18.06 -9.86
N PRO A 36 0.65 17.82 -8.63
CA PRO A 36 1.44 17.98 -7.42
C PRO A 36 2.42 16.80 -7.26
N ILE A 37 3.38 16.67 -8.18
CA ILE A 37 4.33 15.54 -8.25
C ILE A 37 5.05 15.34 -6.92
N GLY A 38 5.44 16.43 -6.25
CA GLY A 38 6.07 16.36 -4.93
C GLY A 38 5.21 15.67 -3.87
N LEU A 39 3.89 15.91 -3.91
CA LEU A 39 2.93 15.24 -3.02
C LEU A 39 2.79 13.76 -3.40
N ILE A 40 2.61 13.45 -4.68
CA ILE A 40 2.50 12.06 -5.16
C ILE A 40 3.73 11.24 -4.74
N VAL A 41 4.94 11.78 -4.95
CA VAL A 41 6.20 11.12 -4.55
C VAL A 41 6.28 10.95 -3.03
N ARG A 42 5.87 11.95 -2.25
CA ARG A 42 5.84 11.87 -0.78
C ARG A 42 4.95 10.72 -0.30
N TYR A 43 3.73 10.63 -0.82
CA TYR A 43 2.80 9.55 -0.48
C TYR A 43 3.30 8.20 -0.99
N LEU A 44 3.87 8.11 -2.18
CA LEU A 44 4.43 6.88 -2.72
C LEU A 44 5.53 6.31 -1.80
N ILE A 45 6.47 7.15 -1.39
CA ILE A 45 7.54 6.76 -0.46
C ILE A 45 6.94 6.34 0.89
N ALA A 46 6.01 7.14 1.42
CA ALA A 46 5.36 6.85 2.70
C ALA A 46 4.58 5.51 2.69
N MET A 47 3.84 5.24 1.61
CA MET A 47 3.12 3.98 1.39
C MET A 47 4.07 2.79 1.33
N GLY A 48 5.20 2.94 0.63
CA GLY A 48 6.23 1.91 0.58
C GLY A 48 6.88 1.65 1.94
N LEU A 49 7.16 2.70 2.72
CA LEU A 49 7.68 2.56 4.08
C LEU A 49 6.67 1.90 5.02
N GLY A 50 5.39 2.27 4.92
CA GLY A 50 4.30 1.62 5.66
C GLY A 50 4.20 0.13 5.32
N GLY A 51 4.28 -0.21 4.03
CA GLY A 51 4.29 -1.59 3.54
C GLY A 51 5.53 -2.37 3.99
N ALA A 52 6.70 -1.71 4.03
CA ALA A 52 7.92 -2.31 4.56
C ALA A 52 7.79 -2.60 6.07
N LEU A 53 7.29 -1.63 6.84
CA LEU A 53 7.11 -1.76 8.28
C LEU A 53 6.11 -2.87 8.62
N ALA A 54 4.91 -2.83 8.03
CA ALA A 54 3.93 -3.90 8.20
C ALA A 54 4.46 -5.25 7.73
N GLY A 55 5.11 -5.30 6.56
CA GLY A 55 5.69 -6.52 6.03
C GLY A 55 6.81 -7.09 6.90
N HIS A 56 7.56 -6.24 7.60
CA HIS A 56 8.54 -6.67 8.60
C HIS A 56 7.86 -7.32 9.81
N ILE A 57 6.87 -6.64 10.39
CA ILE A 57 6.10 -7.12 11.56
C ILE A 57 5.36 -8.43 11.23
N LEU A 58 4.73 -8.50 10.06
CA LEU A 58 3.90 -9.62 9.61
C LEU A 58 4.69 -10.71 8.86
N SER A 59 6.02 -10.57 8.73
CA SER A 59 6.86 -11.55 8.02
C SER A 59 6.71 -12.98 8.57
N GLY A 60 6.39 -13.12 9.86
CA GLY A 60 6.11 -14.40 10.53
C GLY A 60 4.87 -15.14 10.00
N LEU A 61 3.95 -14.46 9.33
CA LEU A 61 2.75 -15.06 8.71
C LEU A 61 3.08 -15.75 7.37
N PHE A 62 4.14 -15.32 6.70
CA PHE A 62 4.54 -15.83 5.39
C PHE A 62 5.46 -17.06 5.51
N GLY A 63 5.39 -17.94 4.52
CA GLY A 63 6.26 -19.13 4.40
C GLY A 63 5.82 -20.36 5.18
N ARG A 64 4.65 -20.32 5.84
CA ARG A 64 4.05 -21.52 6.47
C ARG A 64 3.54 -22.51 5.41
N THR A 65 3.71 -23.80 5.65
CA THR A 65 3.27 -24.85 4.72
C THR A 65 1.76 -25.11 4.83
N GLY A 66 1.19 -25.72 3.79
CA GLY A 66 -0.22 -26.13 3.74
C GLY A 66 -1.19 -25.00 3.39
N PHE A 67 -2.47 -25.35 3.27
CA PHE A 67 -3.55 -24.43 2.90
C PHE A 67 -3.68 -23.23 3.86
N LEU A 68 -3.56 -23.47 5.17
CA LEU A 68 -3.63 -22.41 6.18
C LEU A 68 -2.51 -21.38 6.03
N GLY A 69 -1.32 -21.79 5.59
CA GLY A 69 -0.21 -20.87 5.32
C GLY A 69 -0.50 -19.90 4.18
N TRP A 70 -1.25 -20.34 3.16
CA TRP A 70 -1.71 -19.48 2.07
C TRP A 70 -2.78 -18.50 2.53
N LEU A 71 -3.76 -18.96 3.32
CA LEU A 71 -4.78 -18.07 3.90
C LEU A 71 -4.15 -16.98 4.77
N LEU A 72 -3.17 -17.35 5.61
CA LEU A 72 -2.43 -16.39 6.42
C LEU A 72 -1.62 -15.39 5.58
N ALA A 73 -1.08 -15.80 4.44
CA ALA A 73 -0.36 -14.91 3.55
C ALA A 73 -1.28 -13.90 2.86
N ILE A 74 -2.45 -14.35 2.38
CA ILE A 74 -3.48 -13.46 1.81
C ILE A 74 -3.93 -12.46 2.86
N PHE A 75 -4.31 -12.93 4.05
CA PHE A 75 -4.70 -12.06 5.15
C PHE A 75 -3.59 -11.08 5.55
N GLY A 76 -2.35 -11.56 5.67
CA GLY A 76 -1.19 -10.73 5.95
C GLY A 76 -0.96 -9.67 4.87
N GLY A 77 -1.17 -10.01 3.59
CA GLY A 77 -1.11 -9.06 2.49
C GLY A 77 -2.17 -7.96 2.60
N VAL A 78 -3.42 -8.31 2.92
CA VAL A 78 -4.52 -7.35 3.09
C VAL A 78 -4.22 -6.41 4.26
N VAL A 79 -3.87 -6.96 5.42
CA VAL A 79 -3.52 -6.17 6.60
C VAL A 79 -2.33 -5.25 6.31
N THR A 80 -1.34 -5.74 5.55
CA THR A 80 -0.19 -4.92 5.16
C THR A 80 -0.62 -3.76 4.27
N ALA A 81 -1.44 -4.00 3.25
CA ALA A 81 -1.91 -2.94 2.35
C ALA A 81 -2.75 -1.89 3.09
N THR A 82 -3.66 -2.33 3.97
CA THR A 82 -4.46 -1.43 4.83
C THR A 82 -3.58 -0.60 5.75
N PHE A 83 -2.63 -1.21 6.45
CA PHE A 83 -1.73 -0.51 7.36
C PHE A 83 -0.80 0.45 6.61
N ALA A 84 -0.27 0.01 5.47
CA ALA A 84 0.55 0.84 4.59
C ALA A 84 -0.22 2.06 4.10
N GLY A 85 -1.49 1.86 3.74
CA GLY A 85 -2.44 2.91 3.41
C GLY A 85 -2.59 3.97 4.49
N MET A 86 -2.89 3.54 5.72
CA MET A 86 -3.04 4.45 6.87
C MET A 86 -1.75 5.19 7.21
N VAL A 87 -0.63 4.47 7.30
CA VAL A 87 0.69 5.05 7.62
C VAL A 87 1.15 5.98 6.50
N GLY A 88 0.96 5.55 5.25
CA GLY A 88 1.25 6.35 4.06
C GLY A 88 0.50 7.66 4.05
N SER A 89 -0.80 7.63 4.34
CA SER A 89 -1.62 8.84 4.47
C SER A 89 -1.20 9.71 5.66
N ALA A 90 -0.93 9.12 6.84
CA ALA A 90 -0.52 9.88 8.02
C ALA A 90 0.81 10.61 7.82
N ILE A 91 1.80 9.93 7.25
CA ILE A 91 3.11 10.53 6.91
C ILE A 91 2.95 11.51 5.76
N GLY A 92 2.13 11.16 4.76
CA GLY A 92 1.80 12.02 3.63
C GLY A 92 1.19 13.35 4.04
N LEU A 93 0.38 13.37 5.10
CA LEU A 93 -0.25 14.57 5.66
C LEU A 93 0.58 15.26 6.75
N ALA A 94 1.66 14.64 7.22
CA ALA A 94 2.42 15.15 8.37
C ALA A 94 2.86 16.62 8.19
N PRO A 95 3.37 17.07 7.03
CA PRO A 95 3.74 18.48 6.86
C PRO A 95 2.56 19.44 7.02
N ASP A 96 1.40 19.05 6.52
CA ASP A 96 0.19 19.87 6.56
C ASP A 96 -0.38 19.92 8.00
N LEU A 97 -0.31 18.79 8.73
CA LEU A 97 -0.63 18.71 10.15
C LEU A 97 0.26 19.61 11.03
N PHE A 98 1.55 19.73 10.69
CA PHE A 98 2.47 20.61 11.41
C PHE A 98 2.20 22.10 11.16
N LEU A 99 1.65 22.46 10.00
CA LEU A 99 1.36 23.85 9.62
C LEU A 99 -0.03 24.30 10.09
N ASP A 100 -1.05 23.46 9.88
CA ASP A 100 -2.46 23.82 10.07
C ASP A 100 -3.04 23.29 11.40
N GLY A 101 -2.29 22.47 12.14
CA GLY A 101 -2.74 21.76 13.33
C GLY A 101 -3.61 20.53 13.03
N PHE A 102 -3.99 19.79 14.08
CA PHE A 102 -4.85 18.61 13.93
C PHE A 102 -6.30 19.01 13.62
N GLN A 103 -6.76 18.69 12.42
CA GLN A 103 -8.14 18.92 12.00
C GLN A 103 -8.87 17.58 11.80
N THR A 104 -10.20 17.59 11.95
CA THR A 104 -11.02 16.38 11.76
C THR A 104 -10.87 15.78 10.37
N ARG A 105 -10.64 16.63 9.34
CA ARG A 105 -10.39 16.20 7.95
C ARG A 105 -9.18 15.29 7.81
N ASP A 106 -8.16 15.47 8.65
CA ASP A 106 -6.91 14.70 8.56
C ASP A 106 -7.12 13.27 9.05
N PHE A 107 -7.92 13.08 10.11
CA PHE A 107 -8.32 11.76 10.57
C PHE A 107 -9.15 11.00 9.52
N VAL A 108 -10.03 11.71 8.81
CA VAL A 108 -10.80 11.13 7.70
C VAL A 108 -9.87 10.70 6.57
N ALA A 109 -8.88 11.53 6.21
CA ALA A 109 -7.93 11.20 5.14
C ALA A 109 -6.97 10.05 5.52
N ILE A 110 -6.55 9.94 6.78
CA ILE A 110 -5.82 8.78 7.30
C ILE A 110 -6.69 7.52 7.25
N GLY A 111 -7.95 7.63 7.65
CA GLY A 111 -8.93 6.55 7.57
C GLY A 111 -9.19 6.10 6.13
N ALA A 112 -9.28 7.04 5.18
CA ALA A 112 -9.39 6.75 3.75
C ALA A 112 -8.16 5.99 3.23
N GLY A 113 -6.98 6.24 3.81
CA GLY A 113 -5.77 5.45 3.56
C GLY A 113 -5.98 3.94 3.80
N ALA A 114 -6.76 3.55 4.81
CA ALA A 114 -7.07 2.13 5.07
C ALA A 114 -7.80 1.46 3.89
N LEU A 115 -8.51 2.25 3.09
CA LEU A 115 -9.30 1.80 1.95
C LEU A 115 -8.50 1.78 0.64
N VAL A 116 -7.19 2.09 0.67
CA VAL A 116 -6.34 2.08 -0.54
C VAL A 116 -6.45 0.73 -1.27
N PHE A 117 -6.43 -0.38 -0.54
CA PHE A 117 -6.55 -1.70 -1.15
C PHE A 117 -7.90 -1.94 -1.84
N PRO A 118 -9.07 -1.87 -1.16
CA PRO A 118 -10.35 -2.11 -1.81
C PRO A 118 -10.66 -1.09 -2.92
N LEU A 119 -10.31 0.19 -2.75
CA LEU A 119 -10.54 1.20 -3.78
C LEU A 119 -9.71 0.92 -5.03
N ALA A 120 -8.42 0.60 -4.88
CA ALA A 120 -7.56 0.29 -6.02
C ALA A 120 -8.05 -0.93 -6.80
N LEU A 121 -8.66 -1.90 -6.12
CA LEU A 121 -9.24 -3.08 -6.79
C LEU A 121 -10.55 -2.79 -7.52
N ILE A 122 -11.35 -1.83 -7.05
CA ILE A 122 -12.59 -1.42 -7.72
C ILE A 122 -12.26 -0.69 -9.02
N GLY A 123 -11.34 0.27 -8.96
CA GLY A 123 -10.90 1.03 -10.12
C GLY A 123 -10.09 0.24 -11.13
N TRP A 124 -9.20 -0.61 -10.62
CA TRP A 124 -8.29 -1.41 -11.44
C TRP A 124 -8.40 -2.90 -11.07
N PRO A 125 -9.45 -3.61 -11.52
CA PRO A 125 -9.64 -5.03 -11.21
C PRO A 125 -8.45 -5.93 -11.60
N VAL A 126 -7.66 -5.51 -12.60
CA VAL A 126 -6.41 -6.17 -13.03
C VAL A 126 -5.34 -6.21 -11.93
N LEU A 127 -5.42 -5.34 -10.92
CA LEU A 127 -4.51 -5.39 -9.78
C LEU A 127 -4.73 -6.61 -8.91
N LEU A 128 -5.93 -7.20 -8.89
CA LEU A 128 -6.21 -8.37 -8.06
C LEU A 128 -5.28 -9.55 -8.36
N PRO A 129 -5.12 -10.00 -9.63
CA PRO A 129 -4.15 -11.03 -9.96
C PRO A 129 -2.70 -10.58 -9.74
N ILE A 130 -2.35 -9.32 -10.02
CA ILE A 130 -0.98 -8.81 -9.81
C ILE A 130 -0.61 -8.84 -8.32
N TRP A 131 -1.47 -8.29 -7.47
CA TRP A 131 -1.32 -8.30 -6.02
C TRP A 131 -1.26 -9.72 -5.48
N THR A 132 -2.14 -10.61 -5.96
CA THR A 132 -2.14 -12.02 -5.56
C THR A 132 -0.81 -12.69 -5.93
N ALA A 133 -0.26 -12.40 -7.12
CA ALA A 133 1.05 -12.91 -7.54
C ALA A 133 2.19 -12.36 -6.66
N LEU A 134 2.15 -11.08 -6.27
CA LEU A 134 3.13 -10.47 -5.36
C LEU A 134 3.08 -11.12 -3.97
N VAL A 135 1.89 -11.26 -3.38
CA VAL A 135 1.69 -11.93 -2.08
C VAL A 135 2.15 -13.39 -2.15
N SER A 136 1.81 -14.09 -3.22
CA SER A 136 2.26 -15.46 -3.48
C SER A 136 3.78 -15.55 -3.58
N THR A 137 4.41 -14.61 -4.28
CA THR A 137 5.86 -14.52 -4.40
C THR A 137 6.51 -14.28 -3.04
N ALA A 138 5.99 -13.34 -2.24
CA ALA A 138 6.44 -13.12 -0.86
C ALA A 138 6.34 -14.39 -0.01
N HIS A 139 5.21 -15.11 -0.11
CA HIS A 139 5.00 -16.36 0.61
C HIS A 139 5.99 -17.46 0.21
N ILE A 140 6.20 -17.66 -1.10
CA ILE A 140 7.12 -18.67 -1.62
C ILE A 140 8.57 -18.32 -1.24
N LEU A 141 8.97 -17.05 -1.38
CA LEU A 141 10.31 -16.60 -1.00
C LEU A 141 10.57 -16.77 0.50
N ALA A 142 9.57 -16.48 1.35
CA ALA A 142 9.66 -16.72 2.79
C ALA A 142 9.81 -18.21 3.10
N ARG A 143 9.05 -19.07 2.40
CA ARG A 143 9.10 -20.53 2.58
C ARG A 143 10.47 -21.11 2.24
N ARG A 144 11.14 -20.61 1.20
CA ARG A 144 12.48 -21.07 0.79
C ARG A 144 13.59 -20.72 1.80
N ARG A 145 13.33 -19.77 2.71
CA ARG A 145 14.31 -19.28 3.69
C ARG A 145 14.04 -19.76 5.12
N ARG A 146 12.97 -20.54 5.33
CA ARG A 146 12.69 -21.24 6.59
C ARG A 146 13.16 -22.68 6.47
#